data_AF-A0A2I0D8V3-F1
#
_entry.id   AF-A0A2I0D8V3-F1
#
_cell.length_a   1.000
_cell.length_b   1.000
_cell.length_c   1.000
_cell.angle_alpha   90.00
_cell.angle_beta   90.00
_cell.angle_gamma   90.00
#
_symmetry.space_group_name_H-M   'P 1'
#
loop_
_entity.id
_entity.type
_entity.pdbx_description
1 polymer ?
#
loop_
_entity_poly.entity_id
_entity_poly.type
_entity_poly.pdbx_seq_one_letter_code
_entity_poly.pdbx_strand_id
1 'polypeptide(L)'
;MQIKRSKAFLILKEHSQSTLDFSVLVCTAVPQLRYAFQQHDIDSNTHLVENSEFRNSTDPYSTEKKTMLRYKTVLGANILLSNFSFFESYFFSLIDEIIDFHGGKDDYLNFIERKITRTISLTEDEKKNLKKLRKEHNKKHIDRYIKYTRLIDKESIIWPSEKLALYGAKQIINNKKRWKSADIPNLMTDLLTYNLEPESKDTFHSLRDDRNKIAHGKRLSYTLDKALTANKFLYSLAQKIDEHVVNNFLIIEKYS
;
A
#
# COMPACT_ATOMS: atom_id res chain seq x y z
N MET A 1 -4.05 9.87 23.16
CA MET A 1 -3.08 10.16 22.08
C MET A 1 -3.80 9.97 20.76
N GLN A 2 -3.93 11.02 19.94
CA GLN A 2 -4.59 10.93 18.63
C GLN A 2 -3.61 10.32 17.62
N ILE A 3 -4.00 9.22 16.97
CA ILE A 3 -3.21 8.64 15.87
C ILE A 3 -3.31 9.61 14.70
N LYS A 4 -2.18 10.18 14.29
CA LYS A 4 -2.11 11.07 13.12
C LYS A 4 -1.68 10.34 11.84
N ARG A 5 -0.90 9.26 12.01
CA ARG A 5 -0.29 8.44 10.95
C ARG A 5 -0.15 7.02 11.48
N SER A 6 -0.33 6.02 10.61
CA SER A 6 0.00 4.63 10.93
C SER A 6 1.51 4.44 11.09
N LYS A 7 1.93 3.44 11.87
CA LYS A 7 3.34 3.04 11.97
C LYS A 7 3.85 2.56 10.61
N ALA A 8 3.03 1.82 9.86
CA ALA A 8 3.36 1.36 8.51
C ALA A 8 3.73 2.53 7.57
N PHE A 9 2.98 3.63 7.61
CA PHE A 9 3.28 4.81 6.78
C PHE A 9 4.57 5.52 7.21
N LEU A 10 4.86 5.59 8.52
CA LEU A 10 6.10 6.19 9.00
C LEU A 10 7.35 5.44 8.51
N ILE A 11 7.28 4.10 8.50
CA ILE A 11 8.36 3.24 7.96
C ILE A 11 8.54 3.46 6.46
N LEU A 12 7.43 3.53 5.69
CA LEU A 12 7.50 3.88 4.26
C LEU A 12 8.20 5.21 4.04
N LYS A 13 7.80 6.24 4.79
CA LYS A 13 8.35 7.58 4.69
C LYS A 13 9.86 7.59 4.92
N GLU A 14 10.33 6.89 5.96
CA GLU A 14 11.74 6.79 6.29
C GLU A 14 12.55 6.09 5.17
N HIS A 15 12.08 4.95 4.67
CA HIS A 15 12.76 4.20 3.61
C HIS A 15 12.74 4.92 2.26
N SER A 16 11.62 5.54 1.89
CA SER A 16 11.54 6.37 0.69
C SER A 16 12.48 7.56 0.76
N GLN A 17 12.55 8.26 1.90
CA GLN A 17 13.44 9.40 2.09
C GLN A 17 14.90 8.98 2.02
N SER A 18 15.29 7.92 2.74
CA SER A 18 16.67 7.40 2.74
C SER A 18 17.13 7.02 1.33
N THR A 19 16.24 6.44 0.52
CA THR A 19 16.53 6.09 -0.87
C THR A 19 16.74 7.31 -1.76
N LEU A 20 15.96 8.38 -1.55
CA LEU A 20 16.14 9.65 -2.25
C LEU A 20 17.43 10.35 -1.81
N ASP A 21 17.74 10.39 -0.52
CA ASP A 21 18.96 10.99 0.01
C ASP A 21 20.21 10.30 -0.56
N PHE A 22 20.20 8.96 -0.60
CA PHE A 22 21.25 8.20 -1.27
C PHE A 22 21.34 8.51 -2.77
N SER A 23 20.19 8.70 -3.43
CA SER A 23 20.17 9.08 -4.85
C SER A 23 20.77 10.47 -5.10
N VAL A 24 20.55 11.42 -4.19
CA VAL A 24 21.18 12.74 -4.22
C VAL A 24 22.69 12.61 -4.05
N LEU A 25 23.16 11.81 -3.08
CA LEU A 25 24.58 11.54 -2.88
C LEU A 25 25.22 11.00 -4.17
N VAL A 26 24.62 9.98 -4.80
CA VAL A 26 25.13 9.41 -6.06
C VAL A 26 25.13 10.43 -7.19
N CYS A 27 24.08 11.23 -7.32
CA CYS A 27 23.98 12.27 -8.36
C CYS A 27 24.97 13.41 -8.19
N THR A 28 25.43 13.67 -6.95
CA THR A 28 26.48 14.64 -6.66
C THR A 28 27.88 14.03 -6.82
N ALA A 29 28.06 12.78 -6.39
CA ALA A 29 29.36 12.10 -6.42
C ALA A 29 29.83 11.76 -7.83
N VAL A 30 28.93 11.29 -8.72
CA VAL A 30 29.33 10.87 -10.07
C VAL A 30 29.90 12.01 -10.92
N PRO A 31 29.32 13.24 -10.95
CA PRO A 31 29.94 14.38 -11.60
C PRO A 31 31.32 14.75 -11.04
N GLN A 32 31.50 14.67 -9.72
CA GLN A 32 32.79 14.96 -9.08
C GLN A 32 33.84 13.91 -9.47
N LEU A 33 33.46 12.63 -9.48
CA LEU A 33 34.33 11.55 -9.94
C LEU A 33 34.72 11.73 -11.41
N ARG A 34 33.76 12.14 -12.27
CA ARG A 34 34.03 12.45 -13.67
C ARG A 34 35.05 13.59 -13.81
N TYR A 35 34.92 14.65 -13.02
CA TYR A 35 35.87 15.75 -13.00
C TYR A 35 37.26 15.29 -12.53
N ALA A 36 37.33 14.48 -11.47
CA ALA A 36 38.58 13.92 -10.96
C ALA A 36 39.31 13.08 -12.02
N PHE A 37 38.60 12.25 -12.79
CA PHE A 37 39.21 11.52 -13.91
C PHE A 37 39.75 12.45 -15.00
N GLN A 38 39.02 13.51 -15.34
CA GLN A 38 39.51 14.50 -16.32
C GLN A 38 40.77 15.22 -15.85
N GLN A 39 40.89 15.51 -14.54
CA GLN A 39 42.10 16.09 -13.97
C GLN A 39 43.25 15.09 -13.94
N HIS A 40 42.97 13.82 -13.61
CA HIS A 40 43.98 12.76 -13.61
C HIS A 40 44.54 12.47 -15.02
N ASP A 41 43.71 12.61 -16.06
CA ASP A 41 44.15 12.51 -17.46
C ASP A 41 45.11 13.68 -17.86
N ILE A 42 45.08 14.80 -17.13
CA ILE A 42 45.94 15.98 -17.34
C ILE A 42 47.20 15.91 -16.45
N ASP A 43 47.02 15.58 -15.17
CA ASP A 43 48.08 15.43 -14.17
C ASP A 43 47.92 14.07 -13.46
N SER A 44 48.83 13.15 -13.75
CA SER A 44 48.86 11.82 -13.16
C SER A 44 49.07 11.81 -11.64
N ASN A 45 49.48 12.93 -11.03
CA ASN A 45 49.59 13.06 -9.58
C ASN A 45 48.24 13.37 -8.89
N THR A 46 47.18 13.63 -9.67
CA THR A 46 45.83 13.83 -9.12
C THR A 46 45.40 12.57 -8.36
N HIS A 47 45.12 12.72 -7.07
CA HIS A 47 44.67 11.62 -6.24
C HIS A 47 43.28 11.11 -6.66
N LEU A 48 43.17 9.81 -6.92
CA LEU A 48 41.92 9.11 -7.16
C LEU A 48 41.68 8.12 -6.03
N VAL A 49 40.49 8.18 -5.42
CA VAL A 49 40.12 7.29 -4.32
C VAL A 49 40.03 5.86 -4.84
N GLU A 50 40.67 4.93 -4.13
CA GLU A 50 40.55 3.50 -4.39
C GLU A 50 39.38 2.89 -3.60
N ASN A 51 38.70 1.92 -4.21
CA ASN A 51 37.59 1.22 -3.57
C ASN A 51 38.07 -0.12 -3.01
N SER A 52 38.22 -0.19 -1.69
CA SER A 52 38.70 -1.41 -1.01
C SER A 52 37.68 -2.55 -0.95
N GLU A 53 36.39 -2.26 -1.18
CA GLU A 53 35.30 -3.23 -1.04
C GLU A 53 35.13 -4.12 -2.28
N PHE A 54 35.68 -3.71 -3.42
CA PHE A 54 35.55 -4.44 -4.69
C PHE A 54 36.92 -4.80 -5.25
N ARG A 55 36.98 -5.92 -5.97
CA ARG A 55 38.21 -6.33 -6.65
C ARG A 55 38.62 -5.29 -7.68
N ASN A 56 39.87 -4.86 -7.64
CA ASN A 56 40.45 -3.98 -8.64
C ASN A 56 40.33 -4.58 -10.05
N SER A 57 39.89 -3.75 -10.99
CA SER A 57 39.90 -4.08 -12.41
C SER A 57 41.33 -4.21 -12.93
N THR A 58 41.52 -5.02 -13.98
CA THR A 58 42.82 -5.14 -14.69
C THR A 58 43.26 -3.80 -15.27
N ASP A 59 42.31 -3.00 -15.75
CA ASP A 59 42.50 -1.61 -16.16
C ASP A 59 41.96 -0.68 -15.06
N PRO A 60 42.80 0.16 -14.42
CA PRO A 60 42.39 1.03 -13.32
C PRO A 60 41.14 1.83 -13.64
N TYR A 61 40.17 1.79 -12.73
CA TYR A 61 38.92 2.56 -12.79
C TYR A 61 38.02 2.31 -14.03
N SER A 62 38.29 1.26 -14.80
CA SER A 62 37.52 0.94 -16.02
C SER A 62 36.03 0.69 -15.75
N THR A 63 35.69 0.11 -14.59
CA THR A 63 34.31 -0.19 -14.18
C THR A 63 33.54 1.11 -13.91
N GLU A 64 34.15 2.03 -13.19
CA GLU A 64 33.63 3.34 -12.84
C GLU A 64 33.41 4.15 -14.12
N LYS A 65 34.44 4.25 -14.98
CA LYS A 65 34.37 4.92 -16.29
C LYS A 65 33.19 4.43 -17.13
N LYS A 66 32.99 3.11 -17.23
CA LYS A 66 31.86 2.50 -17.95
C LYS A 66 30.51 2.80 -17.31
N THR A 67 30.43 2.73 -15.98
CA THR A 67 29.16 2.86 -15.24
C THR A 67 28.68 4.31 -15.16
N MET A 68 29.60 5.28 -15.08
CA MET A 68 29.30 6.72 -15.05
C MET A 68 28.49 7.23 -16.25
N LEU A 69 28.49 6.54 -17.39
CA LEU A 69 27.69 6.92 -18.55
C LEU A 69 26.21 6.54 -18.38
N ARG A 70 25.93 5.50 -17.59
CA ARG A 70 24.59 4.90 -17.45
C ARG A 70 24.04 4.97 -16.02
N TYR A 71 24.75 5.61 -15.10
CA TYR A 71 24.43 5.59 -13.67
C TYR A 71 23.00 6.06 -13.38
N LYS A 72 22.51 7.13 -14.03
CA LYS A 72 21.14 7.64 -13.83
C LYS A 72 20.07 6.61 -14.18
N THR A 73 20.36 5.77 -15.16
CA THR A 73 19.44 4.73 -15.62
C THR A 73 19.42 3.55 -14.67
N VAL A 74 20.59 3.13 -14.17
CA VAL A 74 20.71 2.07 -13.16
C VAL A 74 20.09 2.54 -11.84
N LEU A 75 20.41 3.77 -11.42
CA LEU A 75 19.86 4.40 -10.23
C LEU A 75 18.33 4.52 -10.33
N GLY A 76 17.80 5.00 -11.46
CA GLY A 76 16.35 5.08 -11.69
C GLY A 76 15.66 3.73 -11.55
N ALA A 77 16.24 2.66 -12.12
CA ALA A 77 15.72 1.31 -11.98
C ALA A 77 15.70 0.82 -10.51
N ASN A 78 16.79 1.07 -9.78
CA ASN A 78 16.89 0.69 -8.35
C ASN A 78 15.92 1.48 -7.47
N ILE A 79 15.72 2.76 -7.75
CA ILE A 79 14.72 3.59 -7.05
C ILE A 79 13.31 3.02 -7.26
N LEU A 80 12.94 2.66 -8.50
CA LEU A 80 11.63 2.07 -8.75
C LEU A 80 11.46 0.74 -8.01
N LEU A 81 12.45 -0.16 -8.09
CA LEU A 81 12.42 -1.45 -7.41
C LEU A 81 12.23 -1.28 -5.90
N SER A 82 13.02 -0.39 -5.30
CA SER A 82 13.01 -0.14 -3.85
C SER A 82 11.69 0.48 -3.41
N ASN A 83 11.27 1.59 -4.02
CA ASN A 83 10.05 2.30 -3.64
C ASN A 83 8.78 1.48 -3.87
N PHE A 84 8.73 0.69 -4.94
CA PHE A 84 7.60 -0.22 -5.15
C PHE A 84 7.54 -1.29 -4.06
N SER A 85 8.68 -1.85 -3.66
CA SER A 85 8.77 -2.84 -2.59
C SER A 85 8.40 -2.25 -1.23
N PHE A 86 8.83 -1.02 -0.93
CA PHE A 86 8.45 -0.32 0.29
C PHE A 86 6.94 -0.06 0.32
N PHE A 87 6.35 0.37 -0.79
CA PHE A 87 4.91 0.58 -0.89
C PHE A 87 4.13 -0.72 -0.69
N GLU A 88 4.56 -1.82 -1.30
CA GLU A 88 3.96 -3.16 -1.12
C GLU A 88 4.00 -3.60 0.35
N SER A 89 5.17 -3.46 0.98
CA SER A 89 5.33 -3.76 2.41
C SER A 89 4.46 -2.87 3.29
N TYR A 90 4.41 -1.57 3.00
CA TYR A 90 3.55 -0.61 3.68
C TYR A 90 2.09 -1.04 3.64
N PHE A 91 1.56 -1.33 2.44
CA PHE A 91 0.14 -1.63 2.28
C PHE A 91 -0.26 -2.86 3.08
N PHE A 92 0.52 -3.94 3.03
CA PHE A 92 0.22 -5.14 3.80
C PHE A 92 0.42 -4.95 5.30
N SER A 93 1.44 -4.21 5.72
CA SER A 93 1.67 -3.88 7.13
C SER A 93 0.55 -3.00 7.69
N LEU A 94 -0.02 -2.10 6.89
CA LEU A 94 -1.15 -1.27 7.28
C LEU A 94 -2.38 -2.12 7.60
N ILE A 95 -2.63 -3.19 6.81
CA ILE A 95 -3.71 -4.13 7.11
C ILE A 95 -3.44 -4.90 8.41
N ASP A 96 -2.19 -5.27 8.71
CA ASP A 96 -1.85 -5.88 10.02
C ASP A 96 -2.11 -4.89 11.15
N GLU A 97 -1.70 -3.64 10.97
CA GLU A 97 -1.89 -2.58 11.96
C GLU A 97 -3.38 -2.33 12.26
N ILE A 98 -4.25 -2.38 11.25
CA ILE A 98 -5.70 -2.33 11.46
C ILE A 98 -6.16 -3.50 12.34
N ILE A 99 -5.78 -4.73 12.00
CA ILE A 99 -6.20 -5.93 12.75
C ILE A 99 -5.67 -5.88 14.20
N ASP A 100 -4.41 -5.50 14.38
CA ASP A 100 -3.75 -5.40 15.67
C ASP A 100 -4.34 -4.29 16.53
N PHE A 101 -4.73 -3.16 15.93
CA PHE A 101 -5.42 -2.07 16.61
C PHE A 101 -6.73 -2.54 17.26
N HIS A 102 -7.43 -3.49 16.62
CA HIS A 102 -8.67 -4.08 17.13
C HIS A 102 -8.46 -5.27 18.09
N GLY A 103 -7.25 -5.45 18.61
CA GLY A 103 -6.91 -6.51 19.57
C GLY A 103 -6.22 -7.73 18.95
N GLY A 104 -5.92 -7.68 17.65
CA GLY A 104 -5.33 -8.80 16.92
C GLY A 104 -6.39 -9.77 16.38
N LYS A 105 -5.92 -10.79 15.66
CA LYS A 105 -6.76 -11.68 14.83
C LYS A 105 -7.90 -12.33 15.60
N ASP A 106 -7.60 -12.95 16.74
CA ASP A 106 -8.57 -13.72 17.51
C ASP A 106 -9.58 -12.80 18.20
N ASP A 107 -9.11 -11.74 18.86
CA ASP A 107 -9.98 -10.78 19.54
C ASP A 107 -10.89 -10.02 18.56
N TYR A 108 -10.37 -9.66 17.39
CA TYR A 108 -11.14 -8.99 16.36
C TYR A 108 -12.26 -9.89 15.81
N LEU A 109 -11.95 -11.15 15.50
CA LEU A 109 -12.97 -12.11 15.06
C LEU A 109 -13.99 -12.39 16.17
N ASN A 110 -13.54 -12.61 17.40
CA ASN A 110 -14.41 -12.84 18.55
C ASN A 110 -15.30 -11.63 18.84
N PHE A 111 -14.83 -10.41 18.62
CA PHE A 111 -15.63 -9.20 18.74
C PHE A 111 -16.75 -9.16 17.69
N ILE A 112 -16.42 -9.36 16.41
CA ILE A 112 -17.41 -9.39 15.33
C ILE A 112 -18.41 -10.53 15.53
N GLU A 113 -17.93 -11.73 15.89
CA GLU A 113 -18.79 -12.89 16.16
C GLU A 113 -19.75 -12.63 17.31
N ARG A 114 -19.31 -12.03 18.42
CA ARG A 114 -20.19 -11.65 19.53
C ARG A 114 -21.24 -10.65 19.09
N LYS A 115 -20.87 -9.65 18.28
CA LYS A 115 -21.82 -8.66 17.73
C LYS A 115 -22.90 -9.32 16.87
N ILE A 116 -22.54 -10.34 16.09
CA ILE A 116 -23.45 -11.08 15.19
C ILE A 116 -24.18 -12.25 15.87
N THR A 117 -23.72 -12.71 17.02
CA THR A 117 -24.39 -13.79 17.76
C THR A 117 -25.26 -13.28 18.89
N ARG A 118 -25.19 -11.97 19.20
CA ARG A 118 -26.16 -11.27 20.06
C ARG A 118 -27.57 -11.59 19.55
N THR A 119 -28.24 -12.47 20.29
CA THR A 119 -29.61 -12.85 20.01
C THR A 119 -30.48 -11.85 20.74
N ILE A 120 -31.00 -10.87 20.00
CA ILE A 120 -32.02 -9.97 20.51
C ILE A 120 -33.37 -10.58 20.16
N SER A 121 -34.16 -10.85 21.19
CA SER A 121 -35.50 -11.40 21.04
C SER A 121 -36.38 -10.36 20.36
N LEU A 122 -36.74 -10.62 19.10
CA LEU A 122 -37.66 -9.76 18.36
C LEU A 122 -39.03 -9.72 19.04
N THR A 123 -39.58 -8.53 19.16
CA THR A 123 -40.99 -8.34 19.50
C THR A 123 -41.89 -8.93 18.42
N GLU A 124 -43.14 -9.25 18.75
CA GLU A 124 -44.10 -9.80 17.78
C GLU A 124 -44.36 -8.84 16.61
N ASP A 125 -44.30 -7.53 16.84
CA ASP A 125 -44.49 -6.54 15.80
C ASP A 125 -43.27 -6.42 14.86
N GLU A 126 -42.05 -6.54 15.39
CA GLU A 126 -40.85 -6.64 14.55
C GLU A 126 -40.84 -7.92 13.71
N LYS A 127 -41.28 -9.06 14.26
CA LYS A 127 -41.44 -10.31 13.49
C LYS A 127 -42.41 -10.13 12.32
N LYS A 128 -43.55 -9.46 12.55
CA LYS A 128 -44.53 -9.15 11.50
C LYS A 128 -43.94 -8.23 10.43
N ASN A 129 -43.21 -7.19 10.82
CA ASN A 129 -42.56 -6.24 9.91
C ASN A 129 -41.46 -6.93 9.09
N LEU A 130 -40.61 -7.74 9.72
CA LEU A 130 -39.56 -8.52 9.07
C LEU A 130 -40.13 -9.51 8.04
N LYS A 131 -41.28 -10.14 8.32
CA LYS A 131 -41.98 -11.00 7.34
C LYS A 131 -42.37 -10.24 6.06
N LYS A 132 -42.57 -8.92 6.12
CA LYS A 132 -42.84 -8.09 4.92
C LYS A 132 -41.58 -7.82 4.11
N LEU A 133 -40.40 -7.83 4.73
CA LEU A 133 -39.09 -7.69 4.08
C LEU A 133 -38.57 -9.00 3.48
N ARG A 134 -39.04 -10.16 3.95
CA ARG A 134 -38.69 -11.50 3.40
C ARG A 134 -39.44 -11.88 2.11
N LYS A 135 -39.87 -10.88 1.34
CA LYS A 135 -40.55 -11.08 0.06
C LYS A 135 -39.60 -10.76 -1.09
N GLU A 136 -39.86 -11.30 -2.27
CA GLU A 136 -39.13 -10.91 -3.47
C GLU A 136 -39.21 -9.39 -3.69
N HIS A 137 -38.07 -8.80 -4.08
CA HIS A 137 -37.95 -7.36 -4.24
C HIS A 137 -38.74 -6.89 -5.46
N ASN A 138 -39.74 -6.03 -5.24
CA ASN A 138 -40.51 -5.41 -6.30
C ASN A 138 -40.33 -3.89 -6.27
N LYS A 139 -39.77 -3.33 -7.36
CA LYS A 139 -39.51 -1.88 -7.49
C LYS A 139 -40.75 -1.00 -7.28
N LYS A 140 -41.96 -1.51 -7.55
CA LYS A 140 -43.22 -0.78 -7.32
C LYS A 140 -43.57 -0.61 -5.83
N HIS A 141 -42.85 -1.29 -4.93
CA HIS A 141 -43.12 -1.30 -3.49
C HIS A 141 -41.93 -0.78 -2.66
N ILE A 142 -41.06 0.04 -3.25
CA ILE A 142 -39.89 0.60 -2.55
C ILE A 142 -40.30 1.32 -1.24
N ASP A 143 -41.30 2.20 -1.29
CA ASP A 143 -41.75 2.94 -0.09
C ASP A 143 -42.23 2.03 1.02
N ARG A 144 -42.85 0.90 0.64
CA ARG A 144 -43.28 -0.13 1.58
C ARG A 144 -42.08 -0.75 2.29
N TYR A 145 -41.03 -1.11 1.54
CA TYR A 145 -39.82 -1.67 2.14
C TYR A 145 -39.11 -0.66 3.03
N ILE A 146 -38.96 0.60 2.59
CA ILE A 146 -38.38 1.68 3.41
C ILE A 146 -39.16 1.84 4.72
N LYS A 147 -40.49 1.86 4.66
CA LYS A 147 -41.35 1.93 5.84
C LYS A 147 -41.05 0.78 6.80
N TYR A 148 -41.07 -0.47 6.33
CA TYR A 148 -40.86 -1.62 7.22
C TYR A 148 -39.42 -1.73 7.73
N THR A 149 -38.42 -1.29 6.97
CA THR A 149 -37.04 -1.20 7.44
C THR A 149 -36.90 -0.19 8.57
N ARG A 150 -37.58 0.96 8.51
CA ARG A 150 -37.58 1.98 9.59
C ARG A 150 -38.34 1.55 10.85
N LEU A 151 -39.27 0.60 10.70
CA LEU A 151 -40.08 0.06 11.80
C LEU A 151 -39.40 -1.12 12.52
N ILE A 152 -38.22 -1.54 12.06
CA ILE A 152 -37.40 -2.52 12.78
C ILE A 152 -36.26 -1.74 13.41
N ASP A 153 -36.06 -1.93 14.71
CA ASP A 153 -34.92 -1.34 15.39
C ASP A 153 -33.62 -1.92 14.79
N LYS A 154 -32.64 -1.05 14.54
CA LYS A 154 -31.37 -1.45 13.93
C LYS A 154 -30.60 -2.41 14.82
N GLU A 155 -30.81 -2.35 16.12
CA GLU A 155 -30.16 -3.26 17.06
C GLU A 155 -30.90 -4.60 17.17
N SER A 156 -32.20 -4.65 16.90
CA SER A 156 -33.01 -5.86 17.05
C SER A 156 -32.72 -6.95 16.02
N ILE A 157 -32.17 -6.61 14.85
CA ILE A 157 -31.84 -7.57 13.79
C ILE A 157 -30.42 -7.39 13.27
N ILE A 158 -29.80 -8.53 12.97
CA ILE A 158 -28.53 -8.55 12.26
C ILE A 158 -28.80 -8.72 10.78
N TRP A 159 -28.39 -7.72 10.01
CA TRP A 159 -28.64 -7.67 8.58
C TRP A 159 -27.74 -8.65 7.83
N PRO A 160 -28.16 -9.14 6.64
CA PRO A 160 -27.34 -10.03 5.83
C PRO A 160 -25.93 -9.48 5.54
N SER A 161 -25.80 -8.16 5.37
CA SER A 161 -24.51 -7.48 5.18
C SER A 161 -23.55 -7.68 6.34
N GLU A 162 -24.02 -7.61 7.58
CA GLU A 162 -23.20 -7.82 8.78
C GLU A 162 -22.75 -9.28 8.90
N LYS A 163 -23.64 -10.22 8.57
CA LYS A 163 -23.29 -11.65 8.53
C LYS A 163 -22.22 -11.95 7.48
N LEU A 164 -22.34 -11.34 6.30
CA LEU A 164 -21.33 -11.47 5.24
C LEU A 164 -20.03 -10.76 5.61
N ALA A 165 -20.07 -9.67 6.37
CA ALA A 165 -18.87 -8.98 6.84
C ALA A 165 -18.01 -9.87 7.74
N LEU A 166 -18.60 -10.71 8.59
CA LEU A 166 -17.85 -11.71 9.37
C LEU A 166 -17.14 -12.72 8.47
N TYR A 167 -17.83 -13.24 7.46
CA TYR A 167 -17.18 -14.12 6.49
C TYR A 167 -16.02 -13.40 5.79
N GLY A 168 -16.22 -12.15 5.38
CA GLY A 168 -15.17 -11.29 4.83
C GLY A 168 -13.98 -11.16 5.77
N ALA A 169 -14.21 -10.83 7.04
CA ALA A 169 -13.17 -10.74 8.08
C ALA A 169 -12.35 -12.03 8.22
N LYS A 170 -13.02 -13.19 8.23
CA LYS A 170 -12.35 -14.50 8.24
C LYS A 170 -11.51 -14.73 6.98
N GLN A 171 -12.05 -14.39 5.80
CA GLN A 171 -11.32 -14.55 4.55
C GLN A 171 -10.10 -13.64 4.46
N ILE A 172 -10.18 -12.41 4.98
CA ILE A 172 -9.05 -11.48 5.08
C ILE A 172 -7.93 -12.12 5.90
N ILE A 173 -8.23 -12.57 7.13
CA ILE A 173 -7.23 -13.15 8.03
C ILE A 173 -6.59 -14.42 7.43
N ASN A 174 -7.39 -15.28 6.81
CA ASN A 174 -6.92 -16.56 6.28
C ASN A 174 -6.15 -16.44 4.97
N ASN A 175 -6.58 -15.54 4.07
CA ASN A 175 -6.00 -15.45 2.73
C ASN A 175 -4.96 -14.35 2.57
N LYS A 176 -4.77 -13.47 3.55
CA LYS A 176 -3.82 -12.36 3.46
C LYS A 176 -2.42 -12.77 2.99
N LYS A 177 -1.90 -13.92 3.47
CA LYS A 177 -0.58 -14.44 3.08
C LYS A 177 -0.45 -14.76 1.57
N ARG A 178 -1.56 -14.86 0.84
CA ARG A 178 -1.60 -15.18 -0.59
C ARG A 178 -1.74 -13.95 -1.48
N TRP A 179 -2.00 -12.77 -0.90
CA TRP A 179 -2.13 -11.54 -1.65
C TRP A 179 -0.80 -11.14 -2.29
N LYS A 180 -0.90 -10.57 -3.49
CA LYS A 180 0.23 -10.09 -4.28
C LYS A 180 0.07 -8.61 -4.55
N SER A 181 1.16 -7.94 -4.95
CA SER A 181 1.10 -6.56 -5.44
C SER A 181 0.03 -6.31 -6.50
N ALA A 182 -0.32 -7.31 -7.31
CA ALA A 182 -1.37 -7.19 -8.30
C ALA A 182 -2.78 -6.99 -7.72
N ASP A 183 -3.02 -7.49 -6.51
CA ASP A 183 -4.32 -7.43 -5.84
C ASP A 183 -4.53 -6.11 -5.12
N ILE A 184 -3.45 -5.36 -4.85
CA ILE A 184 -3.45 -4.13 -4.05
C ILE A 184 -4.54 -3.12 -4.48
N PRO A 185 -4.73 -2.78 -5.78
CA PRO A 185 -5.78 -1.86 -6.17
C PRO A 185 -7.19 -2.33 -5.81
N ASN A 186 -7.46 -3.62 -5.97
CA ASN A 186 -8.77 -4.19 -5.59
C ASN A 186 -8.90 -4.25 -4.07
N LEU A 187 -7.82 -4.52 -3.32
CA LEU A 187 -7.84 -4.44 -1.86
C LEU A 187 -8.07 -3.00 -1.36
N MET A 188 -7.56 -1.98 -2.04
CA MET A 188 -7.89 -0.57 -1.70
C MET A 188 -9.39 -0.32 -1.87
N THR A 189 -9.95 -0.69 -3.02
CA THR A 189 -11.36 -0.40 -3.34
C THR A 189 -12.34 -1.27 -2.55
N ASP A 190 -12.12 -2.59 -2.52
CA ASP A 190 -13.11 -3.54 -2.01
C ASP A 190 -12.97 -3.77 -0.51
N LEU A 191 -11.73 -3.79 0.01
CA LEU A 191 -11.46 -4.04 1.43
C LEU A 191 -11.43 -2.73 2.22
N LEU A 192 -10.66 -1.74 1.77
CA LEU A 192 -10.56 -0.46 2.49
C LEU A 192 -11.67 0.51 2.11
N THR A 193 -12.53 0.19 1.13
CA THR A 193 -13.57 1.10 0.61
C THR A 193 -13.00 2.46 0.16
N TYR A 194 -11.72 2.47 -0.23
CA TYR A 194 -11.04 3.65 -0.73
C TYR A 194 -11.39 3.89 -2.20
N ASN A 195 -11.88 5.09 -2.52
CA ASN A 195 -12.21 5.45 -3.89
C ASN A 195 -10.95 5.71 -4.71
N LEU A 196 -10.39 4.65 -5.30
CA LEU A 196 -9.25 4.72 -6.19
C LEU A 196 -9.70 5.13 -7.59
N GLU A 197 -9.24 6.29 -8.05
CA GLU A 197 -9.50 6.76 -9.41
C GLU A 197 -8.97 5.77 -10.47
N PRO A 198 -9.69 5.55 -11.58
CA PRO A 198 -9.26 4.63 -12.65
C PRO A 198 -7.84 4.94 -13.16
N GLU A 199 -7.52 6.22 -13.32
CA GLU A 199 -6.19 6.68 -13.76
C GLU A 199 -5.08 6.29 -12.76
N SER A 200 -5.38 6.35 -11.46
CA SER A 200 -4.45 5.91 -10.42
C SER A 200 -4.24 4.40 -10.45
N LYS A 201 -5.30 3.63 -10.72
CA LYS A 201 -5.21 2.17 -10.90
C LYS A 201 -4.35 1.81 -12.10
N ASP A 202 -4.56 2.46 -13.24
CA ASP A 202 -3.78 2.24 -14.46
C ASP A 202 -2.31 2.63 -14.27
N THR A 203 -2.07 3.76 -13.60
CA THR A 203 -0.71 4.20 -13.25
C THR A 203 -0.02 3.17 -12.35
N PHE A 204 -0.71 2.66 -11.32
CA PHE A 204 -0.16 1.64 -10.44
C PHE A 204 0.20 0.34 -11.19
N HIS A 205 -0.68 -0.14 -12.07
CA HIS A 205 -0.40 -1.33 -12.89
C HIS A 205 0.78 -1.10 -13.85
N SER A 206 0.86 0.07 -14.48
CA SER A 206 1.99 0.44 -15.33
C SER A 206 3.32 0.42 -14.57
N LEU A 207 3.36 0.99 -13.36
CA LEU A 207 4.55 0.97 -12.50
C LEU A 207 4.93 -0.44 -12.06
N ARG A 208 3.95 -1.28 -11.73
CA ARG A 208 4.18 -2.69 -11.39
C ARG A 208 4.78 -3.46 -12.57
N ASP A 209 4.27 -3.23 -13.77
CA ASP A 209 4.75 -3.90 -14.97
C ASP A 209 6.16 -3.46 -15.34
N ASP A 210 6.47 -2.16 -15.18
CA ASP A 210 7.84 -1.66 -15.30
C ASP A 210 8.77 -2.26 -14.24
N ARG A 211 8.34 -2.33 -12.97
CA ARG A 211 9.08 -3.02 -11.91
C ARG A 211 9.37 -4.47 -12.27
N ASN A 212 8.39 -5.21 -12.76
CA ASN A 212 8.55 -6.62 -13.14
C ASN A 212 9.51 -6.78 -14.32
N LYS A 213 9.43 -5.90 -15.33
CA LYS A 213 10.38 -5.89 -16.45
C LYS A 213 11.81 -5.63 -16.00
N ILE A 214 12.01 -4.71 -15.06
CA ILE A 214 13.33 -4.41 -14.48
C ILE A 214 13.83 -5.62 -13.68
N ALA A 215 13.01 -6.16 -12.77
CA ALA A 215 13.38 -7.31 -11.93
C ALA A 215 13.73 -8.57 -12.75
N HIS A 216 13.09 -8.77 -13.90
CA HIS A 216 13.39 -9.87 -14.82
C HIS A 216 14.50 -9.55 -15.83
N GLY A 217 15.20 -8.43 -15.71
CA GLY A 217 16.29 -8.03 -16.61
C GLY A 217 15.85 -7.66 -18.03
N LYS A 218 14.55 -7.52 -18.30
CA LYS A 218 13.97 -7.24 -19.62
C LYS A 218 14.06 -5.75 -20.01
N ARG A 219 14.22 -4.85 -19.03
CA ARG A 219 14.31 -3.40 -19.27
C ARG A 219 15.38 -2.77 -18.37
N LEU A 220 16.57 -2.55 -18.91
CA LEU A 220 17.67 -1.84 -18.23
C LEU A 220 17.61 -0.31 -18.39
N SER A 221 16.59 0.21 -19.10
CA SER A 221 16.42 1.62 -19.41
C SER A 221 15.22 2.20 -18.67
N TYR A 222 15.47 2.66 -17.44
CA TYR A 222 14.50 3.39 -16.62
C TYR A 222 15.15 4.68 -16.12
N THR A 223 14.66 5.83 -16.58
CA THR A 223 15.31 7.11 -16.29
C THR A 223 15.06 7.54 -14.85
N LEU A 224 16.01 8.30 -14.29
CA LEU A 224 15.88 8.88 -12.95
C LEU A 224 14.58 9.71 -12.81
N ASP A 225 14.25 10.51 -13.82
CA ASP A 225 13.02 11.33 -13.84
C ASP A 225 11.74 10.48 -13.72
N LYS A 226 11.67 9.37 -14.46
CA LYS A 226 10.55 8.41 -14.34
C LYS A 226 10.46 7.81 -12.95
N ALA A 227 11.61 7.50 -12.34
CA ALA A 227 11.67 6.94 -10.99
C ALA A 227 11.23 7.94 -9.92
N LEU A 228 11.60 9.21 -10.05
CA LEU A 228 11.14 10.27 -9.15
C LEU A 228 9.63 10.51 -9.29
N THR A 229 9.11 10.47 -10.52
CA THR A 229 7.66 10.57 -10.78
C THR A 229 6.91 9.38 -10.18
N ALA A 230 7.42 8.16 -10.39
CA ALA A 230 6.85 6.94 -9.80
C ALA A 230 6.86 6.99 -8.26
N ASN A 231 7.96 7.44 -7.65
CA ASN A 231 8.06 7.62 -6.21
C ASN A 231 7.03 8.64 -5.70
N LYS A 232 6.91 9.79 -6.35
CA LYS A 232 5.93 10.82 -5.98
C LYS A 232 4.51 10.28 -6.03
N PHE A 233 4.18 9.51 -7.07
CA PHE A 233 2.88 8.86 -7.20
C PHE A 233 2.63 7.86 -6.06
N LEU A 234 3.54 6.90 -5.84
CA LEU A 234 3.40 5.87 -4.80
C LEU A 234 3.30 6.48 -3.40
N TYR A 235 4.12 7.48 -3.10
CA TYR A 235 4.10 8.18 -1.82
C TYR A 235 2.79 8.95 -1.61
N SER A 236 2.32 9.68 -2.63
CA SER A 236 1.04 10.40 -2.56
C SER A 236 -0.13 9.45 -2.37
N LEU A 237 -0.15 8.32 -3.09
CA LEU A 237 -1.16 7.28 -2.94
C LEU A 237 -1.13 6.70 -1.51
N ALA A 238 0.06 6.39 -0.99
CA ALA A 238 0.21 5.90 0.37
C ALA A 238 -0.32 6.88 1.41
N GLN A 239 0.01 8.17 1.26
CA GLN A 239 -0.46 9.21 2.18
C GLN A 239 -1.99 9.30 2.21
N LYS A 240 -2.65 9.27 1.05
CA LYS A 240 -4.11 9.31 0.96
C LYS A 240 -4.76 8.08 1.61
N ILE A 241 -4.18 6.90 1.41
CA ILE A 241 -4.66 5.66 2.02
C ILE A 241 -4.47 5.68 3.54
N ASP A 242 -3.32 6.15 4.01
CA ASP A 242 -3.03 6.27 5.43
C ASP A 242 -4.02 7.21 6.12
N GLU A 243 -4.29 8.38 5.53
CA GLU A 243 -5.31 9.32 6.04
C GLU A 243 -6.69 8.68 6.08
N HIS A 244 -7.08 7.96 5.02
CA HIS A 244 -8.34 7.23 4.97
C HIS A 244 -8.44 6.16 6.07
N VAL A 245 -7.38 5.37 6.27
CA VAL A 245 -7.35 4.30 7.27
C VAL A 245 -7.38 4.85 8.69
N VAL A 246 -6.58 5.87 8.99
CA VAL A 246 -6.57 6.53 10.31
C VAL A 246 -7.95 7.08 10.65
N ASN A 247 -8.64 7.68 9.68
CA ASN A 247 -9.94 8.33 9.92
C ASN A 247 -11.12 7.35 10.01
N ASN A 248 -11.04 6.16 9.38
CA ASN A 248 -12.20 5.26 9.23
C ASN A 248 -12.02 3.88 9.88
N PHE A 249 -10.78 3.40 10.06
CA PHE A 249 -10.51 2.03 10.52
C PHE A 249 -9.82 1.97 11.88
N LEU A 250 -9.01 2.98 12.23
CA LEU A 250 -8.33 3.06 13.54
C LEU A 250 -9.23 3.75 14.58
N ILE A 251 -10.46 3.23 14.72
CA ILE A 251 -11.50 3.72 15.63
C ILE A 251 -11.79 2.64 16.66
N ILE A 252 -11.84 3.01 17.95
CA ILE A 252 -12.13 2.04 19.01
C ILE A 252 -13.62 1.67 18.97
N GLU A 253 -13.92 0.47 18.49
CA GLU A 253 -15.29 -0.06 18.47
C GLU A 253 -15.64 -0.91 19.70
N LYS A 254 -14.67 -1.28 20.55
CA LYS A 254 -14.88 -2.20 21.68
C LYS A 254 -15.99 -1.76 22.66
N TYR A 255 -16.29 -0.46 22.70
CA TYR A 255 -17.30 0.14 23.58
C TYR A 255 -18.56 0.61 22.84
N SER A 256 -18.72 0.28 21.56
CA SER A 256 -19.94 0.56 20.78
C SER A 256 -21.03 -0.47 21.02
#